data_AF-A0A0F9GKB3-F1
#
_entry.id   AF-A0A0F9GKB3-F1
#
_cell.length_a   1.000
_cell.length_b   1.000
_cell.length_c   1.000
_cell.angle_alpha   90.00
_cell.angle_beta   90.00
_cell.angle_gamma   90.00
#
_symmetry.space_group_name_H-M   'P 1'
#
loop_
_entity.id
_entity.type
_entity.pdbx_description
1 polymer ?
#
loop_
_entity_poly.entity_id
_entity_poly.type
_entity_poly.pdbx_seq_one_letter_code
_entity_poly.pdbx_strand_id
1 'polypeptide(L)'
;MARVPTLQTNVSPTIGPSLTSGVRSTPDAFGASVGRGVEQLGATGAQVASNFADQQIQEQQKDNIRENKLAQIQLNRELSAIEQEYKNLNGEDAVKRLEEFQVRMVETKDGIFGELSNEKVSEMFGIDSAGASLGTDNRMQSHQRTQRDVAEAAASEAVINEANDRAINAYEDIEEVSLAAEQARIGASDKAILDGLGQEAAGSLGAEAGGKTVLGSIQTSVADGNIGHAQTLFDEFTEAGILEGEDKTRARLTINSAIGIKRHKRTAEARDIITAIDNGDVVRTPQELENIIKDLRSGGTDSELDAANDLERKVEAQNLTQTVLQTTPLSDQERFLEELEAIGG
;
A
#
# COMPACT_ATOMS: atom_id res chain seq x y z
N MET A 1 4.80 -0.45 -50.01
CA MET A 1 5.09 0.40 -51.18
C MET A 1 4.40 -0.16 -52.42
N ALA A 2 3.29 0.47 -52.82
CA ALA A 2 2.80 0.49 -54.19
C ALA A 2 2.43 1.96 -54.48
N ARG A 3 3.07 2.56 -55.49
CA ARG A 3 2.87 3.98 -55.82
C ARG A 3 1.50 4.15 -56.48
N VAL A 4 0.62 4.92 -55.86
CA VAL A 4 -0.60 5.43 -56.48
C VAL A 4 -0.20 6.44 -57.57
N PRO A 5 -0.73 6.37 -58.80
CA PRO A 5 -0.41 7.36 -59.83
C PRO A 5 -1.04 8.71 -59.46
N THR A 6 -0.21 9.73 -59.26
CA THR A 6 -0.62 11.13 -59.32
C THR A 6 -1.06 11.44 -60.76
N LEU A 7 -2.35 11.72 -60.95
CA LEU A 7 -2.84 12.29 -62.20
C LEU A 7 -2.27 13.70 -62.36
N GLN A 8 -1.30 13.86 -63.26
CA GLN A 8 -0.89 15.15 -63.78
C GLN A 8 -2.10 15.81 -64.47
N THR A 9 -2.53 16.94 -63.94
CA THR A 9 -3.39 17.89 -64.64
C THR A 9 -2.61 18.55 -65.78
N ASN A 10 -2.56 17.87 -66.92
CA ASN A 10 -2.14 18.46 -68.20
C ASN A 10 -2.94 17.84 -69.33
N VAL A 11 -4.16 18.33 -69.52
CA VAL A 11 -4.88 18.18 -70.79
C VAL A 11 -5.37 19.57 -71.18
N SER A 12 -4.69 20.17 -72.17
CA SER A 12 -5.23 21.30 -72.91
C SER A 12 -6.60 20.92 -73.48
N PRO A 13 -7.59 21.83 -73.53
CA PRO A 13 -8.86 21.55 -74.18
C PRO A 13 -8.59 21.38 -75.68
N THR A 14 -8.58 20.14 -76.16
CA THR A 14 -8.68 19.88 -77.60
C THR A 14 -10.06 20.32 -78.04
N ILE A 15 -10.12 21.50 -78.65
CA ILE A 15 -11.29 22.02 -79.34
C ILE A 15 -11.65 21.03 -80.45
N GLY A 16 -12.66 20.19 -80.20
CA GLY A 16 -13.42 19.48 -81.23
C GLY A 16 -14.33 20.47 -81.99
N PRO A 17 -14.74 20.12 -83.23
CA PRO A 17 -15.04 21.09 -84.28
C PRO A 17 -16.22 22.02 -83.95
N SER A 18 -16.03 23.29 -84.29
CA SER A 18 -17.02 24.36 -84.09
C SER A 18 -18.35 24.04 -84.79
N LEU A 19 -19.45 24.10 -84.06
CA LEU A 19 -20.81 24.09 -84.62
C LEU A 19 -21.21 25.51 -85.06
N THR A 20 -20.49 26.07 -86.04
CA THR A 20 -20.90 27.30 -86.72
C THR A 20 -20.45 27.27 -88.18
N SER A 21 -21.26 26.64 -89.04
CA SER A 21 -21.41 27.06 -90.44
C SER A 21 -22.68 26.41 -90.99
N GLY A 22 -23.61 27.24 -91.46
CA GLY A 22 -24.93 26.82 -91.88
C GLY A 22 -24.91 25.94 -93.12
N VAL A 23 -25.65 24.83 -93.06
CA VAL A 23 -26.28 24.26 -94.25
C VAL A 23 -27.77 24.55 -94.13
N ARG A 24 -28.20 25.62 -94.81
CA ARG A 24 -29.60 25.85 -95.15
C ARG A 24 -30.00 24.82 -96.20
N SER A 25 -30.79 23.83 -95.81
CA SER A 25 -31.75 23.16 -96.68
C SER A 25 -32.82 22.47 -95.83
N THR A 26 -34.02 23.04 -95.80
CA THR A 26 -35.26 22.35 -95.44
C THR A 26 -35.88 21.73 -96.70
N PRO A 27 -36.93 20.90 -96.58
CA PRO A 27 -36.93 19.56 -96.03
C PRO A 27 -37.57 18.59 -97.05
N ASP A 28 -37.35 17.28 -96.92
CA ASP A 28 -38.39 16.26 -97.10
C ASP A 28 -37.73 14.88 -97.24
N ALA A 29 -38.14 13.98 -96.34
CA ALA A 29 -37.98 12.53 -96.41
C ALA A 29 -36.72 11.82 -95.84
N PHE A 30 -35.71 12.47 -95.23
CA PHE A 30 -34.56 11.69 -94.69
C PHE A 30 -34.13 11.89 -93.21
N GLY A 31 -34.80 12.72 -92.40
CA GLY A 31 -34.25 13.12 -91.09
C GLY A 31 -35.11 12.96 -89.84
N ALA A 32 -36.43 12.81 -89.95
CA ALA A 32 -37.32 12.92 -88.78
C ALA A 32 -37.36 11.68 -87.85
N SER A 33 -36.97 10.51 -88.36
CA SER A 33 -36.81 9.28 -87.57
C SER A 33 -35.41 9.17 -86.95
N VAL A 34 -34.38 9.68 -87.63
CA VAL A 34 -32.99 9.69 -87.13
C VAL A 34 -32.80 10.80 -86.09
N GLY A 35 -33.38 12.00 -86.28
CA GLY A 35 -33.33 13.10 -85.31
C GLY A 35 -34.00 12.77 -83.97
N ARG A 36 -35.20 12.16 -84.00
CA ARG A 36 -35.87 11.67 -82.77
C ARG A 36 -35.14 10.47 -82.15
N GLY A 37 -34.52 9.61 -82.96
CA GLY A 37 -33.68 8.52 -82.48
C GLY A 37 -32.39 8.99 -81.79
N VAL A 38 -31.73 10.01 -82.33
CA VAL A 38 -30.53 10.63 -81.75
C VAL A 38 -30.85 11.46 -80.50
N GLU A 39 -32.00 12.14 -80.48
CA GLU A 39 -32.47 12.87 -79.29
C GLU A 39 -32.91 11.91 -78.16
N GLN A 40 -33.59 10.79 -78.50
CA GLN A 40 -33.87 9.72 -77.52
C GLN A 40 -32.60 9.02 -77.07
N LEU A 41 -31.64 8.70 -77.96
CA LEU A 41 -30.34 8.11 -77.60
C LEU A 41 -29.47 9.06 -76.76
N GLY A 42 -29.54 10.37 -77.02
CA GLY A 42 -28.88 11.39 -76.21
C GLY A 42 -29.51 11.51 -74.82
N ALA A 43 -30.84 11.45 -74.73
CA ALA A 43 -31.56 11.42 -73.46
C ALA A 43 -31.32 10.12 -72.67
N THR A 44 -31.28 8.95 -73.33
CA THR A 44 -30.92 7.67 -72.68
C THR A 44 -29.46 7.63 -72.30
N GLY A 45 -28.56 8.18 -73.12
CA GLY A 45 -27.13 8.30 -72.82
C GLY A 45 -26.86 9.21 -71.63
N ALA A 46 -27.58 10.34 -71.52
CA ALA A 46 -27.53 11.22 -70.35
C ALA A 46 -28.09 10.53 -69.09
N GLN A 47 -29.17 9.76 -69.19
CA GLN A 47 -29.71 8.97 -68.09
C GLN A 47 -28.76 7.84 -67.65
N VAL A 48 -28.14 7.13 -68.60
CA VAL A 48 -27.17 6.08 -68.31
C VAL A 48 -25.90 6.66 -67.70
N ALA A 49 -25.38 7.77 -68.23
CA ALA A 49 -24.23 8.48 -67.67
C ALA A 49 -24.52 9.03 -66.26
N SER A 50 -25.72 9.55 -66.01
CA SER A 50 -26.17 9.96 -64.67
C SER A 50 -26.23 8.78 -63.71
N ASN A 51 -26.81 7.64 -64.13
CA ASN A 51 -26.87 6.43 -63.31
C ASN A 51 -25.48 5.86 -63.00
N PHE A 52 -24.53 5.93 -63.94
CA PHE A 52 -23.14 5.54 -63.71
C PHE A 52 -22.41 6.50 -62.76
N ALA A 53 -22.63 7.81 -62.89
CA ALA A 53 -22.09 8.79 -61.96
C ALA A 53 -22.64 8.60 -60.54
N ASP A 54 -23.95 8.34 -60.40
CA ASP A 54 -24.59 8.04 -59.12
C ASP A 54 -24.06 6.74 -58.50
N GLN A 55 -23.85 5.70 -59.32
CA GLN A 55 -23.22 4.45 -58.86
C GLN A 55 -21.77 4.68 -58.40
N GLN A 56 -20.97 5.45 -59.14
CA GLN A 56 -19.60 5.79 -58.73
C GLN A 56 -19.57 6.59 -57.43
N ILE A 57 -20.47 7.57 -57.24
CA ILE A 57 -20.58 8.34 -56.00
C ILE A 57 -20.93 7.41 -54.83
N GLN A 58 -21.86 6.47 -55.02
CA GLN A 58 -22.23 5.50 -53.98
C GLN A 58 -21.09 4.53 -53.65
N GLU A 59 -20.33 4.06 -54.63
CA GLU A 59 -19.15 3.22 -54.41
C GLU A 59 -18.07 3.99 -53.65
N GLN A 60 -17.79 5.23 -54.05
CA GLN A 60 -16.82 6.09 -53.34
C GLN A 60 -17.24 6.38 -51.90
N GLN A 61 -18.54 6.60 -51.64
CA GLN A 61 -19.06 6.73 -50.28
C GLN A 61 -18.86 5.45 -49.45
N LYS A 62 -19.10 4.28 -50.03
CA LYS A 62 -18.88 2.98 -49.36
C LYS A 62 -17.40 2.76 -49.05
N ASP A 63 -16.52 3.13 -49.97
CA ASP A 63 -15.07 3.00 -49.77
C ASP A 63 -14.58 3.96 -48.70
N ASN A 64 -15.04 5.21 -48.67
CA ASN A 64 -14.73 6.17 -47.61
C ASN A 64 -15.17 5.65 -46.22
N ILE A 65 -16.37 5.07 -46.12
CA ILE A 65 -16.87 4.48 -44.86
C ILE A 65 -16.02 3.28 -44.45
N ARG A 66 -15.63 2.42 -45.41
CA ARG A 66 -14.81 1.24 -45.14
C ARG A 66 -13.42 1.65 -44.65
N GLU A 67 -12.79 2.60 -45.33
CA GLU A 67 -11.47 3.12 -44.97
C GLU A 67 -11.48 3.75 -43.57
N ASN A 68 -12.45 4.64 -43.28
CA ASN A 68 -12.60 5.21 -41.94
C ASN A 68 -12.74 4.11 -40.87
N LYS A 69 -13.56 3.08 -41.11
CA LYS A 69 -13.71 1.96 -40.17
C LYS A 69 -12.41 1.20 -39.94
N LEU A 70 -11.61 0.96 -40.98
CA LEU A 70 -10.32 0.29 -40.85
C LEU A 70 -9.32 1.16 -40.06
N ALA A 71 -9.27 2.46 -40.35
CA ALA A 71 -8.46 3.42 -39.60
C ALA A 71 -8.87 3.46 -38.12
N GLN A 72 -10.17 3.46 -37.81
CA GLN A 72 -10.69 3.38 -36.44
C GLN A 72 -10.29 2.08 -35.73
N ILE A 73 -10.35 0.93 -36.42
CA ILE A 73 -9.92 -0.35 -35.85
C ILE A 73 -8.42 -0.31 -35.53
N GLN A 74 -7.61 0.23 -36.44
CA GLN A 74 -6.17 0.39 -36.22
C GLN A 74 -5.89 1.30 -35.03
N LEU A 75 -6.50 2.49 -34.99
CA LEU A 75 -6.37 3.43 -33.88
C LEU A 75 -6.70 2.76 -32.55
N ASN A 76 -7.86 2.11 -32.44
CA ASN A 76 -8.27 1.45 -31.20
C ASN A 76 -7.29 0.35 -30.76
N ARG A 77 -6.71 -0.40 -31.71
CA ARG A 77 -5.71 -1.42 -31.41
C ARG A 77 -4.43 -0.79 -30.85
N GLU A 78 -3.92 0.26 -31.48
CA GLU A 78 -2.70 0.94 -31.05
C GLU A 78 -2.90 1.66 -29.72
N LEU A 79 -4.00 2.40 -29.54
CA LEU A 79 -4.36 3.04 -28.28
C LEU A 79 -4.52 2.02 -27.13
N SER A 80 -5.12 0.85 -27.40
CA SER A 80 -5.24 -0.22 -26.40
C SER A 80 -3.87 -0.77 -25.97
N ALA A 81 -2.92 -0.88 -26.90
CA ALA A 81 -1.56 -1.31 -26.58
C ALA A 81 -0.82 -0.27 -25.73
N ILE A 82 -0.94 1.02 -26.07
CA ILE A 82 -0.40 2.14 -25.30
C ILE A 82 -0.99 2.15 -23.89
N GLU A 83 -2.31 2.01 -23.77
CA GLU A 83 -3.01 1.96 -22.48
C GLU A 83 -2.52 0.80 -21.61
N GLN A 84 -2.38 -0.40 -22.19
CA GLN A 84 -1.91 -1.58 -21.46
C GLN A 84 -0.47 -1.42 -20.98
N GLU A 85 0.41 -0.89 -21.82
CA GLU A 85 1.79 -0.61 -21.45
C GLU A 85 1.86 0.41 -20.31
N TYR A 86 1.08 1.49 -20.38
CA TYR A 86 1.01 2.48 -19.31
C TYR A 86 0.46 1.90 -18.00
N LYS A 87 -0.59 1.09 -18.06
CA LYS A 87 -1.20 0.45 -16.88
C LYS A 87 -0.27 -0.53 -16.15
N ASN A 88 0.81 -0.98 -16.81
CA ASN A 88 1.84 -1.79 -16.16
C ASN A 88 2.82 -0.96 -15.31
N LEU A 89 2.82 0.36 -15.47
CA LEU A 89 3.61 1.26 -14.61
C LEU A 89 2.93 1.40 -13.24
N ASN A 90 3.74 1.46 -12.18
CA ASN A 90 3.28 1.62 -10.81
C ASN A 90 4.06 2.72 -10.10
N GLY A 91 3.47 3.28 -9.04
CA GLY A 91 4.09 4.29 -8.20
C GLY A 91 4.54 5.53 -8.99
N GLU A 92 5.76 5.97 -8.71
CA GLU A 92 6.33 7.19 -9.30
C GLU A 92 6.38 7.17 -10.84
N ASP A 93 6.66 6.00 -11.45
CA ASP A 93 6.74 5.87 -12.90
C ASP A 93 5.39 6.13 -13.57
N ALA A 94 4.29 5.65 -12.98
CA ALA A 94 2.95 5.96 -13.47
C ALA A 94 2.67 7.46 -13.39
N VAL A 95 3.12 8.13 -12.33
CA VAL A 95 2.90 9.58 -12.17
C VAL A 95 3.71 10.39 -13.18
N LYS A 96 5.00 10.07 -13.36
CA LYS A 96 5.94 10.86 -14.17
C LYS A 96 5.78 10.64 -15.67
N ARG A 97 5.37 9.45 -16.10
CA ARG A 97 5.40 9.07 -17.52
C ARG A 97 4.08 9.27 -18.26
N LEU A 98 3.01 9.73 -17.61
CA LEU A 98 1.72 9.95 -18.29
C LEU A 98 1.84 10.82 -19.56
N GLU A 99 2.61 11.90 -19.49
CA GLU A 99 2.78 12.83 -20.61
C GLU A 99 3.45 12.16 -21.83
N GLU A 100 4.45 11.29 -21.59
CA GLU A 100 5.10 10.48 -22.64
C GLU A 100 4.06 9.63 -23.41
N PHE A 101 3.15 8.98 -22.67
CA PHE A 101 2.12 8.13 -23.27
C PHE A 101 1.02 8.94 -23.97
N GLN A 102 0.66 10.12 -23.44
CA GLN A 102 -0.25 11.04 -24.11
C GLN A 102 0.32 11.55 -25.44
N VAL A 103 1.62 11.87 -25.49
CA VAL A 103 2.30 12.24 -26.74
C VAL A 103 2.24 11.09 -27.75
N ARG A 104 2.56 9.86 -27.33
CA ARG A 104 2.47 8.66 -28.20
C ARG A 104 1.07 8.45 -28.76
N MET A 105 0.02 8.71 -27.98
CA MET A 105 -1.36 8.63 -28.49
C MET A 105 -1.64 9.66 -29.58
N VAL A 106 -1.18 10.90 -29.40
CA VAL A 106 -1.32 11.97 -30.40
C VAL A 106 -0.55 11.61 -31.66
N GLU A 107 0.69 11.13 -31.53
CA GLU A 107 1.51 10.66 -32.65
C GLU A 107 0.87 9.50 -33.43
N THR A 108 0.32 8.50 -32.74
CA THR A 108 -0.44 7.41 -33.38
C THR A 108 -1.63 7.95 -34.16
N LYS A 109 -2.41 8.86 -33.57
CA LYS A 109 -3.58 9.45 -34.24
C LYS A 109 -3.17 10.24 -35.47
N ASP A 110 -2.15 11.08 -35.36
CA ASP A 110 -1.67 11.93 -36.45
C ASP A 110 -0.99 11.10 -37.56
N GLY A 111 -0.31 10.00 -37.19
CA GLY A 111 0.23 9.02 -38.13
C GLY A 111 -0.86 8.38 -38.98
N ILE A 112 -1.94 7.90 -38.36
CA ILE A 112 -3.09 7.33 -39.10
C ILE A 112 -3.76 8.41 -39.95
N PHE A 113 -3.93 9.63 -39.42
CA PHE A 113 -4.52 10.75 -40.16
C PHE A 113 -3.74 11.08 -41.44
N GLY A 114 -2.41 11.01 -41.40
CA GLY A 114 -1.54 11.26 -42.56
C GLY A 114 -1.60 10.18 -43.66
N GLU A 115 -2.17 9.00 -43.37
CA GLU A 115 -2.30 7.89 -44.32
C GLU A 115 -3.66 7.84 -45.03
N LEU A 116 -4.62 8.68 -44.63
CA LEU A 116 -5.98 8.69 -45.18
C LEU A 116 -6.02 9.20 -46.63
N SER A 117 -6.83 8.55 -47.46
CA SER A 117 -6.82 8.75 -48.91
C SER A 117 -7.41 10.09 -49.37
N ASN A 118 -8.28 10.70 -48.56
CA ASN A 118 -8.96 11.94 -48.91
C ASN A 118 -9.50 12.73 -47.70
N GLU A 119 -9.87 13.98 -47.96
CA GLU A 119 -10.39 14.92 -46.96
C GLU A 119 -11.68 14.43 -46.29
N LYS A 120 -12.57 13.74 -47.00
CA LYS A 120 -13.83 13.27 -46.41
C LYS A 120 -13.60 12.16 -45.38
N VAL A 121 -12.69 11.22 -45.68
CA VAL A 121 -12.26 10.20 -44.72
C VAL A 121 -11.56 10.85 -43.53
N SER A 122 -10.75 11.87 -43.78
CA SER A 122 -10.05 12.65 -42.73
C SER A 122 -11.01 13.35 -41.78
N GLU A 123 -12.06 13.99 -42.29
CA GLU A 123 -13.11 14.62 -41.49
C GLU A 123 -13.85 13.60 -40.63
N MET A 124 -14.28 12.48 -41.22
CA MET A 124 -14.96 11.40 -40.49
C MET A 124 -14.09 10.81 -39.39
N PHE A 125 -12.83 10.49 -39.72
CA PHE A 125 -11.88 9.95 -38.76
C PHE A 125 -11.58 10.93 -37.63
N GLY A 126 -11.43 12.23 -37.92
CA GLY A 126 -11.18 13.26 -36.91
C GLY A 126 -12.28 13.33 -35.84
N ILE A 127 -13.55 13.25 -36.26
CA ILE A 127 -14.69 13.23 -35.34
C ILE A 127 -14.73 11.93 -34.54
N ASP A 128 -14.59 10.79 -35.22
CA ASP A 128 -14.73 9.47 -34.58
C ASP A 128 -13.56 9.14 -33.64
N SER A 129 -12.33 9.54 -33.99
CA SER A 129 -11.12 9.27 -33.22
C SER A 129 -11.03 10.04 -31.89
N ALA A 130 -11.72 11.19 -31.79
CA ALA A 130 -11.73 12.00 -30.59
C ALA A 130 -12.28 11.23 -29.38
N GLY A 131 -13.33 10.42 -29.58
CA GLY A 131 -13.93 9.60 -28.53
C GLY A 131 -12.99 8.50 -28.02
N ALA A 132 -12.28 7.82 -28.94
CA ALA A 132 -11.32 6.78 -28.58
C ALA A 132 -10.10 7.36 -27.82
N SER A 133 -9.59 8.50 -28.28
CA SER A 133 -8.47 9.19 -27.65
C SER A 133 -8.83 9.68 -26.24
N LEU A 134 -9.97 10.38 -26.09
CA LEU A 134 -10.45 10.87 -24.80
C LEU A 134 -10.73 9.72 -23.82
N GLY A 135 -11.34 8.63 -24.31
CA GLY A 135 -11.62 7.45 -23.50
C GLY A 135 -10.35 6.79 -22.96
N THR A 136 -9.31 6.71 -23.78
CA THR A 136 -8.01 6.13 -23.39
C THR A 136 -7.28 7.05 -22.41
N ASP A 137 -7.23 8.35 -22.69
CA ASP A 137 -6.61 9.36 -21.82
C ASP A 137 -7.25 9.36 -20.41
N ASN A 138 -8.58 9.37 -20.34
CA ASN A 138 -9.30 9.30 -19.07
C ASN A 138 -8.95 8.04 -18.24
N ARG A 139 -8.76 6.88 -18.89
CA ARG A 139 -8.37 5.64 -18.20
C ARG A 139 -6.94 5.73 -17.67
N MET A 140 -6.02 6.31 -18.42
CA MET A 140 -4.64 6.52 -17.97
C MET A 140 -4.56 7.54 -16.82
N GLN A 141 -5.30 8.64 -16.92
CA GLN A 141 -5.42 9.61 -15.82
C GLN A 141 -6.04 8.98 -14.56
N SER A 142 -7.06 8.13 -14.72
CA SER A 142 -7.66 7.38 -13.61
C SER A 142 -6.63 6.48 -12.93
N HIS A 143 -5.85 5.71 -13.72
CA HIS A 143 -4.76 4.89 -13.19
C HIS A 143 -3.71 5.72 -12.45
N GLN A 144 -3.31 6.87 -13.01
CA GLN A 144 -2.38 7.79 -12.34
C GLN A 144 -2.89 8.23 -10.97
N ARG A 145 -4.18 8.57 -10.87
CA ARG A 145 -4.82 8.96 -9.61
C ARG A 145 -4.80 7.80 -8.61
N THR A 146 -5.20 6.60 -9.03
CA THR A 146 -5.11 5.41 -8.17
C THR A 146 -3.70 5.17 -7.64
N GLN A 147 -2.66 5.36 -8.47
CA GLN A 147 -1.28 5.21 -8.02
C GLN A 147 -0.84 6.29 -7.03
N ARG A 148 -1.38 7.52 -7.15
CA ARG A 148 -1.17 8.59 -6.16
C ARG A 148 -1.87 8.26 -4.83
N ASP A 149 -3.12 7.82 -4.89
CA ASP A 149 -3.89 7.45 -3.69
C ASP A 149 -3.19 6.32 -2.92
N VAL A 150 -2.65 5.31 -3.63
CA VAL A 150 -1.85 4.23 -3.04
C VAL A 150 -0.56 4.77 -2.39
N ALA A 151 0.14 5.69 -3.05
CA ALA A 151 1.36 6.27 -2.51
C ALA A 151 1.09 7.13 -1.27
N GLU A 152 0.00 7.90 -1.27
CA GLU A 152 -0.44 8.72 -0.13
C GLU A 152 -0.83 7.83 1.06
N ALA A 153 -1.61 6.78 0.84
CA ALA A 153 -1.95 5.81 1.88
C ALA A 153 -0.71 5.13 2.48
N ALA A 154 0.28 4.79 1.65
CA ALA A 154 1.55 4.21 2.10
C ALA A 154 2.41 5.22 2.89
N ALA A 155 2.43 6.49 2.47
CA ALA A 155 3.14 7.55 3.18
C ALA A 155 2.53 7.80 4.57
N SER A 156 1.20 7.87 4.66
CA SER A 156 0.51 8.02 5.95
C SER A 156 0.77 6.84 6.89
N GLU A 157 0.77 5.61 6.37
CA GLU A 157 1.13 4.41 7.15
C GLU A 157 2.59 4.47 7.64
N ALA A 158 3.51 4.94 6.80
CA ALA A 158 4.92 5.08 7.17
C ALA A 158 5.13 6.07 8.33
N VAL A 159 4.39 7.18 8.36
CA VAL A 159 4.43 8.15 9.48
C VAL A 159 3.98 7.51 10.79
N ILE A 160 2.89 6.74 10.76
CA ILE A 160 2.37 6.05 11.96
C ILE A 160 3.38 5.00 12.44
N ASN A 161 3.97 4.23 11.52
CA ASN A 161 4.97 3.23 11.87
C ASN A 161 6.26 3.87 12.42
N GLU A 162 6.72 4.97 11.83
CA GLU A 162 7.88 5.70 12.35
C GLU A 162 7.63 6.22 13.76
N ALA A 163 6.43 6.74 14.05
CA ALA A 163 6.04 7.16 15.39
C ALA A 163 6.07 5.98 16.38
N ASN A 164 5.51 4.83 16.00
CA ASN A 164 5.58 3.61 16.82
C ASN A 164 7.03 3.17 17.10
N ASP A 165 7.87 3.16 16.08
CA ASP A 165 9.28 2.77 16.21
C ASP A 165 10.05 3.75 17.09
N ARG A 166 9.79 5.07 16.99
CA ARG A 166 10.40 6.07 17.87
C ARG A 166 10.02 5.84 19.33
N ALA A 167 8.74 5.63 19.62
CA ALA A 167 8.27 5.36 20.98
C ALA A 167 8.92 4.10 21.56
N ILE A 168 9.00 3.03 20.76
CA ILE A 168 9.65 1.78 21.17
C ILE A 168 11.15 1.96 21.41
N ASN A 169 11.86 2.68 20.54
CA ASN A 169 13.31 2.88 20.66
C ASN A 169 13.67 3.84 21.80
N ALA A 170 12.78 4.76 22.14
CA ALA A 170 12.97 5.76 23.20
C ALA A 170 12.03 5.51 24.39
N TYR A 171 11.68 4.24 24.66
CA TYR A 171 10.65 3.92 25.66
C TYR A 171 10.99 4.41 27.07
N GLU A 172 12.27 4.63 27.39
CA GLU A 172 12.75 5.17 28.66
C GLU A 172 12.41 6.66 28.84
N ASP A 173 12.17 7.39 27.74
CA ASP A 173 11.83 8.81 27.72
C ASP A 173 10.32 9.01 27.55
N ILE A 174 9.65 9.40 28.63
CA ILE A 174 8.19 9.62 28.65
C ILE A 174 7.79 10.75 27.70
N GLU A 175 8.62 11.79 27.54
CA GLU A 175 8.31 12.92 26.65
C GLU A 175 8.35 12.47 25.19
N GLU A 176 9.35 11.67 24.80
CA GLU A 176 9.46 11.13 23.44
C GLU A 176 8.32 10.14 23.13
N VAL A 177 7.95 9.28 24.09
CA VAL A 177 6.79 8.38 23.95
C VAL A 177 5.50 9.19 23.79
N SER A 178 5.34 10.28 24.54
CA SER A 178 4.16 11.15 24.43
C SER A 178 4.10 11.85 23.07
N LEU A 179 5.23 12.37 22.59
CA LEU A 179 5.33 13.01 21.28
C LEU A 179 5.01 12.03 20.15
N ALA A 180 5.57 10.82 20.23
CA ALA A 180 5.32 9.77 19.26
C ALA A 180 3.86 9.29 19.27
N ALA A 181 3.25 9.12 20.44
CA ALA A 181 1.83 8.76 20.53
C ALA A 181 0.92 9.83 19.91
N GLU A 182 1.24 11.11 20.09
CA GLU A 182 0.52 12.21 19.45
C GLU A 182 0.72 12.24 17.93
N GLN A 183 1.94 11.97 17.44
CA GLN A 183 2.22 11.86 16.01
C GLN A 183 1.43 10.70 15.37
N ALA A 184 1.39 9.54 16.02
CA ALA A 184 0.59 8.39 15.57
C ALA A 184 -0.91 8.73 15.55
N ARG A 185 -1.41 9.43 16.59
CA ARG A 185 -2.80 9.89 16.68
C ARG A 185 -3.18 10.81 15.53
N ILE A 186 -2.37 11.82 15.25
CA ILE A 186 -2.60 12.75 14.14
C ILE A 186 -2.51 12.01 12.80
N GLY A 187 -1.46 11.22 12.59
CA GLY A 187 -1.26 10.48 11.34
C GLY A 187 -2.41 9.53 11.01
N ALA A 188 -2.93 8.79 12.00
CA ALA A 188 -4.08 7.91 11.80
C ALA A 188 -5.39 8.66 11.57
N SER A 189 -5.60 9.78 12.27
CA SER A 189 -6.78 10.63 12.05
C SER A 189 -6.77 11.27 10.65
N ASP A 190 -5.63 11.80 10.22
CA ASP A 190 -5.48 12.42 8.90
C ASP A 190 -5.65 11.38 7.79
N LYS A 191 -5.05 10.20 7.95
CA LYS A 191 -5.27 9.06 7.04
C LYS A 191 -6.75 8.70 6.92
N ALA A 192 -7.45 8.58 8.05
CA ALA A 192 -8.88 8.26 8.07
C ALA A 192 -9.72 9.32 7.34
N ILE A 193 -9.40 10.60 7.49
CA ILE A 193 -10.07 11.70 6.78
C ILE A 193 -9.80 11.61 5.27
N LEU A 194 -8.56 11.33 4.87
CA LEU A 194 -8.19 11.13 3.46
C LEU A 194 -8.92 9.94 2.84
N ASP A 195 -9.12 8.87 3.61
CA ASP A 195 -9.90 7.69 3.23
C ASP A 195 -11.43 7.96 3.20
N GLY A 196 -11.87 9.18 3.52
CA GLY A 196 -13.26 9.62 3.46
C GLY A 196 -14.09 9.26 4.70
N LEU A 197 -13.47 8.88 5.80
CA LEU A 197 -14.17 8.63 7.06
C LEU A 197 -14.60 9.96 7.72
N GLY A 198 -15.74 9.92 8.42
CA GLY A 198 -16.22 11.06 9.19
C GLY A 198 -15.31 11.38 10.38
N GLN A 199 -15.38 12.63 10.87
CA GLN A 199 -14.52 13.12 11.96
C GLN A 199 -14.57 12.26 13.24
N GLU A 200 -15.74 11.70 13.57
CA GLU A 200 -15.88 10.81 14.73
C GLU A 200 -15.08 9.52 14.57
N ALA A 201 -15.17 8.87 13.40
CA ALA A 201 -14.40 7.67 13.10
C ALA A 201 -12.90 7.95 13.02
N ALA A 202 -12.51 9.08 12.41
CA ALA A 202 -11.11 9.52 12.36
C ALA A 202 -10.54 9.78 13.76
N GLY A 203 -11.31 10.43 14.64
CA GLY A 203 -10.91 10.63 16.04
C GLY A 203 -10.73 9.31 16.80
N SER A 204 -11.62 8.34 16.57
CA SER A 204 -11.52 7.01 17.18
C SER A 204 -10.27 6.25 16.72
N LEU A 205 -9.97 6.27 15.41
CA LEU A 205 -8.77 5.62 14.86
C LEU A 205 -7.48 6.31 15.33
N GLY A 206 -7.51 7.64 15.45
CA GLY A 206 -6.42 8.40 16.06
C GLY A 206 -6.16 7.97 17.50
N ALA A 207 -7.20 7.91 18.34
CA ALA A 207 -7.07 7.50 19.73
C ALA A 207 -6.52 6.06 19.87
N GLU A 208 -7.01 5.14 19.03
CA GLU A 208 -6.50 3.75 18.98
C GLU A 208 -5.02 3.70 18.57
N ALA A 209 -4.60 4.50 17.58
CA ALA A 209 -3.21 4.55 17.16
C ALA A 209 -2.29 5.03 18.30
N GLY A 210 -2.64 6.13 18.98
CA GLY A 210 -1.88 6.64 20.12
C GLY A 210 -1.81 5.65 21.30
N GLY A 211 -2.93 5.00 21.62
CA GLY A 211 -2.99 3.95 22.64
C GLY A 211 -2.07 2.75 22.34
N LYS A 212 -2.04 2.30 21.08
CA LYS A 212 -1.14 1.24 20.61
C LYS A 212 0.34 1.63 20.70
N THR A 213 0.70 2.87 20.36
CA THR A 213 2.07 3.38 20.48
C THR A 213 2.58 3.28 21.92
N VAL A 214 1.76 3.73 22.88
CA VAL A 214 2.07 3.62 24.31
C VAL A 214 2.15 2.16 24.75
N LEU A 215 1.19 1.33 24.36
CA LEU A 215 1.18 -0.10 24.68
C LEU A 215 2.46 -0.79 24.21
N GLY A 216 2.94 -0.48 23.00
CA GLY A 216 4.21 -1.00 22.47
C GLY A 216 5.39 -0.63 23.37
N SER A 217 5.47 0.61 23.83
CA SER A 217 6.53 1.09 24.75
C SER A 217 6.48 0.38 26.10
N ILE A 218 5.28 0.13 26.65
CA ILE A 218 5.07 -0.65 27.88
C ILE A 218 5.55 -2.10 27.68
N GLN A 219 5.22 -2.71 26.54
CA GLN A 219 5.62 -4.08 26.22
C GLN A 219 7.15 -4.20 26.09
N THR A 220 7.81 -3.24 25.44
CA THR A 220 9.27 -3.17 25.33
C THR A 220 9.92 -3.01 26.71
N SER A 221 9.43 -2.08 27.53
CA SER A 221 9.92 -1.88 28.90
C SER A 221 9.81 -3.17 29.75
N VAL A 222 8.70 -3.90 29.61
CA VAL A 222 8.54 -5.22 30.25
C VAL A 222 9.51 -6.27 29.69
N ALA A 223 9.71 -6.31 28.38
CA ALA A 223 10.63 -7.26 27.73
C ALA A 223 12.08 -7.04 28.19
N ASP A 224 12.47 -5.78 28.40
CA ASP A 224 13.78 -5.39 28.94
C ASP A 224 13.89 -5.59 30.46
N GLY A 225 12.81 -6.02 31.12
CA GLY A 225 12.77 -6.30 32.56
C GLY A 225 12.58 -5.05 33.44
N ASN A 226 12.38 -3.88 32.84
CA ASN A 226 12.12 -2.62 33.54
C ASN A 226 10.63 -2.47 33.90
N ILE A 227 10.12 -3.41 34.71
CA ILE A 227 8.70 -3.44 35.11
C ILE A 227 8.28 -2.16 35.83
N GLY A 228 9.19 -1.53 36.60
CA GLY A 228 8.89 -0.27 37.29
C GLY A 228 8.60 0.86 36.32
N HIS A 229 9.43 1.02 35.27
CA HIS A 229 9.18 2.02 34.23
C HIS A 229 7.93 1.70 33.41
N ALA A 230 7.66 0.42 33.13
CA ALA A 230 6.41 0.01 32.48
C ALA A 230 5.16 0.43 33.28
N GLN A 231 5.23 0.38 34.62
CA GLN A 231 4.17 0.91 35.50
C GLN A 231 4.07 2.43 35.42
N THR A 232 5.20 3.15 35.42
CA THR A 232 5.21 4.61 35.25
C THR A 232 4.55 5.02 33.93
N LEU A 233 4.94 4.41 32.80
CA LEU A 233 4.30 4.63 31.51
C LEU A 233 2.79 4.35 31.56
N PHE A 234 2.39 3.23 32.17
CA PHE A 234 0.98 2.88 32.30
C PHE A 234 0.18 3.93 33.07
N ASP A 235 0.69 4.40 34.21
CA ASP A 235 0.01 5.36 35.06
C ASP A 235 -0.08 6.74 34.37
N GLU A 236 1.04 7.26 33.88
CA GLU A 236 1.13 8.57 33.20
C GLU A 236 0.18 8.63 31.99
N PHE A 237 0.24 7.64 31.10
CA PHE A 237 -0.58 7.65 29.89
C PHE A 237 -2.04 7.25 30.11
N THR A 238 -2.35 6.57 31.23
CA THR A 238 -3.73 6.40 31.68
C THR A 238 -4.31 7.71 32.21
N GLU A 239 -3.55 8.47 33.00
CA GLU A 239 -3.98 9.76 33.55
C GLU A 239 -4.15 10.81 32.44
N ALA A 240 -3.25 10.80 31.46
CA ALA A 240 -3.35 11.66 30.28
C ALA A 240 -4.52 11.31 29.33
N GLY A 241 -5.22 10.18 29.54
CA GLY A 241 -6.32 9.74 28.68
C GLY A 241 -5.88 9.24 27.29
N ILE A 242 -4.59 8.91 27.12
CA ILE A 242 -4.06 8.35 25.86
C ILE A 242 -4.23 6.83 25.86
N LEU A 243 -4.00 6.18 26.99
CA LEU A 243 -4.13 4.73 27.15
C LEU A 243 -5.51 4.37 27.74
N GLU A 244 -6.45 4.03 26.88
CA GLU A 244 -7.84 3.71 27.25
C GLU A 244 -8.30 2.33 26.75
N GLY A 245 -9.53 1.95 27.11
CA GLY A 245 -10.24 0.80 26.55
C GLY A 245 -9.48 -0.53 26.60
N GLU A 246 -9.39 -1.20 25.45
CA GLU A 246 -8.74 -2.49 25.31
C GLU A 246 -7.22 -2.39 25.52
N ASP A 247 -6.57 -1.34 25.03
CA ASP A 247 -5.12 -1.16 25.14
C ASP A 247 -4.70 -0.97 26.61
N LYS A 248 -5.47 -0.21 27.39
CA LYS A 248 -5.29 -0.12 28.84
C LYS A 248 -5.40 -1.48 29.53
N THR A 249 -6.39 -2.28 29.13
CA THR A 249 -6.60 -3.61 29.69
C THR A 249 -5.44 -4.54 29.37
N ARG A 250 -4.95 -4.51 28.12
CA ARG A 250 -3.79 -5.27 27.65
C ARG A 250 -2.50 -4.85 28.37
N ALA A 251 -2.23 -3.55 28.48
CA ALA A 251 -1.07 -3.03 29.20
C ALA A 251 -1.03 -3.52 30.65
N ARG A 252 -2.17 -3.43 31.36
CA ARG A 252 -2.28 -3.90 32.74
C ARG A 252 -2.01 -5.41 32.84
N LEU A 253 -2.54 -6.20 31.91
CA LEU A 253 -2.31 -7.65 31.88
C LEU A 253 -0.83 -7.98 31.63
N THR A 254 -0.18 -7.28 30.69
CA THR A 254 1.26 -7.44 30.41
C THR A 254 2.11 -7.18 31.65
N ILE A 255 1.88 -6.05 32.33
CA ILE A 255 2.61 -5.67 33.55
C ILE A 255 2.39 -6.71 34.66
N ASN A 256 1.13 -7.08 34.92
CA ASN A 256 0.82 -8.05 35.97
C ASN A 256 1.40 -9.44 35.70
N SER A 257 1.41 -9.87 34.44
CA SER A 257 2.03 -11.13 34.03
C SER A 257 3.54 -11.09 34.28
N ALA A 258 4.19 -9.99 33.93
CA ALA A 258 5.62 -9.80 34.17
C ALA A 258 5.97 -9.78 35.67
N ILE A 259 5.16 -9.10 36.49
CA ILE A 259 5.28 -9.12 37.95
C ILE A 259 5.16 -10.56 38.46
N GLY A 260 4.14 -11.31 38.01
CA GLY A 260 3.95 -12.71 38.38
C GLY A 260 5.15 -13.60 38.03
N ILE A 261 5.69 -13.47 36.82
CA ILE A 261 6.88 -14.21 36.38
C ILE A 261 8.10 -13.84 37.24
N LYS A 262 8.33 -12.55 37.51
CA LYS A 262 9.43 -12.08 38.36
C LYS A 262 9.31 -12.65 39.78
N ARG A 263 8.10 -12.66 40.35
CA ARG A 263 7.81 -13.27 41.66
C ARG A 263 8.13 -14.76 41.66
N HIS A 264 7.59 -15.52 40.70
CA HIS A 264 7.85 -16.96 40.60
C HIS A 264 9.35 -17.29 40.47
N LYS A 265 10.11 -16.53 39.67
CA LYS A 265 11.56 -16.72 39.55
C LYS A 265 12.28 -16.51 40.88
N ARG A 266 11.94 -15.46 41.63
CA ARG A 266 12.53 -15.18 42.95
C ARG A 266 12.21 -16.30 43.96
N THR A 267 10.97 -16.77 44.00
CA THR A 267 10.59 -17.88 44.87
C THR A 267 11.32 -19.18 44.50
N ALA A 268 11.50 -19.46 43.21
CA ALA A 268 12.26 -20.62 42.75
C ALA A 268 13.74 -20.52 43.14
N GLU A 269 14.38 -19.37 42.91
CA GLU A 269 15.77 -19.12 43.32
C GLU A 269 15.96 -19.33 44.83
N ALA A 270 15.03 -18.83 45.65
CA ALA A 270 15.07 -19.03 47.09
C ALA A 270 15.03 -20.53 47.48
N ARG A 271 14.20 -21.33 46.81
CA ARG A 271 14.09 -22.77 47.03
C ARG A 271 15.35 -23.53 46.60
N ASP A 272 15.96 -23.11 45.49
CA ASP A 272 17.21 -23.69 45.03
C ASP A 272 18.35 -23.43 46.04
N ILE A 273 18.40 -22.22 46.60
CA ILE A 273 19.35 -21.87 47.68
C ILE A 273 19.09 -22.71 48.94
N ILE A 274 17.83 -22.83 49.38
CA ILE A 274 17.48 -23.66 50.54
C ILE A 274 17.95 -25.11 50.34
N THR A 275 17.68 -25.68 49.16
CA THR A 275 18.07 -27.06 48.82
C THR A 275 19.58 -27.23 48.86
N ALA A 276 20.33 -26.24 48.37
CA ALA A 276 21.78 -26.31 48.38
C ALA A 276 22.38 -26.14 49.80
N ILE A 277 21.80 -25.29 50.65
CA ILE A 277 22.16 -25.22 52.07
C ILE A 277 21.90 -26.58 52.75
N ASP A 278 20.77 -27.22 52.43
CA ASP A 278 20.44 -28.56 52.96
C ASP A 278 21.42 -29.65 52.53
N ASN A 279 22.04 -29.49 51.35
CA ASN A 279 23.12 -30.37 50.88
C ASN A 279 24.50 -30.02 51.46
N GLY A 280 24.60 -29.00 52.32
CA GLY A 280 25.84 -28.56 52.95
C GLY A 280 26.65 -27.56 52.11
N ASP A 281 26.11 -27.04 51.01
CA ASP A 281 26.80 -26.07 50.16
C ASP A 281 26.70 -24.64 50.72
N VAL A 282 27.78 -23.88 50.59
CA VAL A 282 27.77 -22.42 50.80
C VAL A 282 27.57 -21.74 49.44
N VAL A 283 26.35 -21.27 49.17
CA VAL A 283 25.97 -20.81 47.81
C VAL A 283 26.07 -19.30 47.61
N ARG A 284 25.97 -18.54 48.71
CA ARG A 284 25.91 -17.07 48.71
C ARG A 284 26.50 -16.51 50.01
N THR A 285 26.89 -15.24 49.97
CA THR A 285 27.31 -14.50 51.16
C THR A 285 26.10 -14.17 52.06
N PRO A 286 26.30 -13.96 53.38
CA PRO A 286 25.22 -13.57 54.29
C PRO A 286 24.46 -12.31 53.83
N GLN A 287 25.18 -11.33 53.26
CA GLN A 287 24.57 -10.10 52.76
C GLN A 287 23.66 -10.35 51.55
N GLU A 288 24.06 -11.23 50.63
CA GLU A 288 23.24 -11.61 49.48
C GLU A 288 21.97 -12.34 49.92
N LEU A 289 22.07 -13.23 50.92
CA LEU A 289 20.93 -13.96 51.49
C LEU A 289 19.96 -13.02 52.20
N GLU A 290 20.46 -12.05 52.97
CA GLU A 290 19.63 -11.03 53.61
C GLU A 290 18.87 -10.18 52.57
N ASN A 291 19.54 -9.83 51.47
CA ASN A 291 18.92 -9.09 50.37
C ASN A 291 17.80 -9.91 49.70
N ILE A 292 18.02 -11.21 49.46
CA ILE A 292 16.99 -12.11 48.90
C ILE A 292 15.79 -12.24 49.85
N ILE A 293 16.04 -12.39 51.16
CA ILE A 293 14.97 -12.46 52.17
C ILE A 293 14.15 -11.16 52.19
N LYS A 294 14.81 -9.99 52.15
CA LYS A 294 14.13 -8.68 52.04
C LYS A 294 13.30 -8.56 50.76
N ASP A 295 13.84 -9.02 49.64
CA ASP A 295 13.17 -8.97 48.33
C ASP A 295 11.94 -9.88 48.25
N LEU A 296 11.99 -11.06 48.90
CA LEU A 296 10.82 -11.94 49.04
C LEU A 296 9.77 -11.34 49.96
N ARG A 297 10.18 -10.80 51.11
CA ARG A 297 9.27 -10.17 52.09
C ARG A 297 8.56 -8.95 51.52
N SER A 298 9.22 -8.18 50.66
CA SER A 298 8.59 -7.05 49.96
C SER A 298 7.60 -7.48 48.88
N GLY A 299 7.70 -8.71 48.36
CA GLY A 299 6.74 -9.29 47.41
C GLY A 299 5.36 -9.57 48.02
N GLY A 300 5.33 -9.98 49.29
CA GLY A 300 4.14 -10.01 50.14
C GLY A 300 3.13 -11.13 49.85
N THR A 301 3.43 -12.07 48.96
CA THR A 301 2.58 -13.26 48.76
C THR A 301 2.88 -14.34 49.81
N ASP A 302 1.89 -15.15 50.18
CA ASP A 302 2.07 -16.24 51.16
C ASP A 302 3.24 -17.16 50.76
N SER A 303 3.35 -17.53 49.48
CA SER A 303 4.45 -18.36 48.99
C SER A 303 5.82 -17.68 49.03
N GLU A 304 5.91 -16.35 48.87
CA GLU A 304 7.17 -15.63 49.00
C GLU A 304 7.55 -15.46 50.49
N LEU A 305 6.57 -15.22 51.36
CA LEU A 305 6.78 -15.13 52.81
C LEU A 305 7.21 -16.48 53.39
N ASP A 306 6.60 -17.59 52.96
CA ASP A 306 7.00 -18.94 53.36
C ASP A 306 8.44 -19.24 52.95
N ALA A 307 8.80 -18.94 51.69
CA ALA A 307 10.17 -19.12 51.20
C ALA A 307 11.17 -18.23 51.95
N ALA A 308 10.80 -16.98 52.28
CA ALA A 308 11.64 -16.08 53.06
C ALA A 308 11.88 -16.61 54.49
N ASN A 309 10.82 -17.06 55.16
CA ASN A 309 10.88 -17.58 56.53
C ASN A 309 11.65 -18.91 56.62
N ASP A 310 11.60 -19.73 55.57
CA ASP A 310 12.37 -20.98 55.51
C ASP A 310 13.85 -20.67 55.25
N LEU A 311 14.15 -19.81 54.27
CA LEU A 311 15.52 -19.39 53.97
C LEU A 311 16.20 -18.74 55.19
N GLU A 312 15.51 -17.84 55.90
CA GLU A 312 16.04 -17.22 57.12
C GLU A 312 16.40 -18.25 58.20
N ARG A 313 15.51 -19.23 58.44
CA ARG A 313 15.78 -20.32 59.40
C ARG A 313 16.99 -21.16 59.01
N LYS A 314 17.17 -21.44 57.71
CA LYS A 314 18.31 -22.22 57.21
C LYS A 314 19.63 -21.45 57.36
N VAL A 315 19.63 -20.16 57.08
CA VAL A 315 20.80 -19.28 57.26
C VAL A 315 21.19 -19.16 58.72
N GLU A 316 20.22 -19.00 59.63
CA GLU A 316 20.47 -19.00 61.08
C GLU A 316 21.08 -20.32 61.55
N ALA A 317 20.55 -21.47 61.10
CA ALA A 317 21.07 -22.79 61.45
C ALA A 317 22.51 -23.00 60.96
N GLN A 318 22.84 -22.57 59.73
CA GLN A 318 24.19 -22.65 59.19
C GLN A 318 25.19 -21.79 59.98
N ASN A 319 24.79 -20.56 60.32
CA ASN A 319 25.63 -19.64 61.11
C ASN A 319 25.88 -20.16 62.53
N LEU A 320 24.85 -20.74 63.18
CA LEU A 320 24.99 -21.37 64.49
C LEU A 320 25.95 -22.58 64.41
N THR A 321 25.81 -23.42 63.38
CA THR A 321 26.68 -24.58 63.16
C THR A 321 28.13 -24.17 62.95
N GLN A 322 28.39 -23.14 62.13
CA GLN A 322 29.75 -22.60 61.94
C GLN A 322 30.31 -21.96 63.22
N THR A 323 29.48 -21.25 63.98
CA THR A 323 29.92 -20.63 65.25
C THR A 323 30.30 -21.71 66.26
N VAL A 324 29.47 -22.75 66.42
CA VAL A 324 29.77 -23.90 67.28
C VAL A 324 31.06 -24.59 66.83
N LEU A 325 31.23 -24.84 65.52
CA LEU A 325 32.47 -25.42 64.96
C LEU A 325 33.70 -24.51 65.07
N GLN A 326 33.56 -23.22 65.38
CA GLN A 326 34.70 -22.31 65.57
C GLN A 326 35.02 -22.07 67.05
N THR A 327 34.02 -22.15 67.94
CA THR A 327 34.18 -21.87 69.38
C THR A 327 34.37 -23.12 70.23
N THR A 328 34.12 -24.30 69.67
CA THR A 328 34.25 -25.57 70.39
C THR A 328 35.68 -26.09 70.28
N PRO A 329 36.34 -26.53 71.38
CA PRO A 329 37.66 -27.16 71.31
C PRO A 329 37.64 -28.38 70.38
N LEU A 330 38.72 -28.65 69.63
CA LEU A 330 38.81 -29.76 68.67
C LEU A 330 38.31 -31.12 69.20
N SER A 331 38.55 -31.40 70.50
CA SER A 331 38.10 -32.64 71.16
C SER A 331 36.59 -32.80 71.25
N ASP A 332 35.84 -31.70 71.23
CA ASP A 332 34.39 -31.67 71.41
C ASP A 332 33.66 -31.51 70.06
N GLN A 333 34.37 -31.06 69.01
CA GLN A 333 33.85 -31.03 67.63
C GLN A 333 33.71 -32.44 67.04
N GLU A 334 34.68 -33.32 67.28
CA GLU A 334 34.65 -34.71 66.83
C GLU A 334 33.46 -35.46 67.43
N ARG A 335 33.14 -35.18 68.69
CA ARG A 335 32.02 -35.79 69.41
C ARG A 335 30.65 -35.27 68.96
N PHE A 336 30.55 -33.99 68.59
CA PHE A 336 29.32 -33.41 68.03
C PHE A 336 29.03 -33.91 66.61
N LEU A 337 30.07 -34.15 65.80
CA LEU A 337 29.93 -34.76 64.48
C LEU A 337 29.53 -36.25 64.57
N GLU A 338 30.10 -37.01 65.51
CA GLU A 338 29.67 -38.40 65.80
C GLU A 338 28.21 -38.48 66.27
N GLU A 339 27.74 -37.53 67.08
CA GLU A 339 26.35 -37.48 67.54
C GLU A 339 25.37 -37.07 66.42
N LEU A 340 25.78 -36.25 65.45
CA LEU A 340 24.98 -35.91 64.28
C LEU A 340 24.86 -37.08 63.27
N GLU A 341 25.92 -37.87 63.07
CA GLU A 341 25.84 -39.12 62.27
C GLU A 341 24.90 -40.15 62.92
N ALA A 342 24.81 -40.19 64.26
CA ALA A 342 23.90 -41.08 64.98
C ALA A 342 22.41 -40.67 64.88
N ILE A 343 22.12 -39.43 64.50
CA ILE A 343 20.75 -38.90 64.37
C ILE A 343 20.29 -38.87 62.89
N GLY A 344 21.21 -38.89 61.93
CA GLY A 344 20.93 -38.91 60.49
C GLY A 344 20.79 -40.29 59.83
N GLY A 345 20.73 -41.37 60.61
CA GLY A 345 20.49 -42.75 60.16
C GLY A 345 19.06 -43.24 60.34
#